data_AF-A0A6H9YE49-F1
#
_entry.id   AF-A0A6H9YE49-F1
#
_cell.length_a   1.000
_cell.length_b   1.000
_cell.length_c   1.000
_cell.angle_alpha   90.00
_cell.angle_beta   90.00
_cell.angle_gamma   90.00
#
_symmetry.space_group_name_H-M   'P 1'
#
loop_
_entity.id
_entity.type
_entity.pdbx_description
1 polymer ?
#
loop_
_entity_poly.entity_id
_entity_poly.type
_entity_poly.pdbx_seq_one_letter_code
_entity_poly.pdbx_strand_id
1 'polypeptide(L)'
;MELGIVVTDERFLPQVGALFDAATRRGRAPLCFLTDTGVRLLNDPGFVARAQAHPNRITLCEHSVERLGAEHFDLQALADVVVVGGQYQDAELVRTCDRVLVF
;
A
#
# COMPACT_ATOMS: atom_id res chain seq x y z
N MET A 1 10.18 15.13 -5.49
CA MET A 1 9.81 13.86 -6.10
C MET A 1 8.93 13.11 -5.13
N GLU A 2 7.65 13.01 -5.44
CA GLU A 2 6.67 12.15 -4.78
C GLU A 2 6.61 10.84 -5.56
N LEU A 3 6.93 9.71 -4.90
CA LEU A 3 6.92 8.39 -5.51
C LEU A 3 5.62 7.68 -5.15
N GLY A 4 4.93 7.20 -6.18
CA GLY A 4 3.79 6.31 -6.07
C GLY A 4 4.20 4.86 -6.33
N ILE A 5 3.60 3.94 -5.60
CA ILE A 5 3.75 2.50 -5.78
C ILE A 5 2.35 1.90 -5.93
N VAL A 6 2.12 1.13 -6.98
CA VAL A 6 0.93 0.29 -7.12
C VAL A 6 1.38 -1.16 -6.98
N VAL A 7 0.71 -1.93 -6.12
CA VAL A 7 1.01 -3.35 -5.89
C VAL A 7 -0.21 -4.16 -6.27
N THR A 8 -0.04 -5.02 -7.27
CA THR A 8 -1.08 -5.89 -7.84
C THR A 8 -0.93 -7.34 -7.38
N ASP A 9 0.28 -7.74 -6.98
CA ASP A 9 0.59 -9.12 -6.60
C ASP A 9 1.41 -9.21 -5.30
N GLU A 10 0.98 -10.11 -4.40
CA GLU A 10 1.61 -10.33 -3.10
C GLU A 10 3.07 -10.82 -3.19
N ARG A 11 3.44 -11.46 -4.31
CA ARG A 11 4.81 -11.93 -4.57
C ARG A 11 5.86 -10.81 -4.52
N PHE A 12 5.45 -9.56 -4.70
CA PHE A 12 6.35 -8.42 -4.76
C PHE A 12 6.65 -7.78 -3.39
N LEU A 13 6.14 -8.37 -2.29
CA LEU A 13 6.43 -7.94 -0.93
C LEU A 13 7.92 -7.63 -0.69
N PRO A 14 8.90 -8.47 -1.10
CA PRO A 14 10.32 -8.15 -0.88
C PRO A 14 10.78 -6.87 -1.60
N GLN A 15 10.38 -6.69 -2.85
CA GLN A 15 10.77 -5.55 -3.69
C GLN A 15 10.10 -4.26 -3.21
N VAL A 16 8.80 -4.32 -2.94
CA VAL A 16 8.01 -3.19 -2.44
C VAL A 16 8.54 -2.76 -1.08
N GLY A 17 8.75 -3.69 -0.15
CA GLY A 17 9.30 -3.40 1.17
C GLY A 17 10.68 -2.73 1.10
N ALA A 18 11.59 -3.29 0.30
CA ALA A 18 12.93 -2.72 0.12
C ALA A 18 12.91 -1.32 -0.51
N LEU A 19 12.04 -1.10 -1.50
CA LEU A 19 11.86 0.20 -2.14
C LEU A 19 11.29 1.23 -1.16
N PHE A 20 10.25 0.84 -0.41
CA PHE A 20 9.61 1.68 0.60
C PHE A 20 10.65 2.13 1.65
N ASP A 21 11.43 1.20 2.20
CA ASP A 21 12.48 1.49 3.18
C ASP A 21 13.58 2.38 2.62
N ALA A 22 13.98 2.14 1.37
CA ALA A 22 15.01 2.94 0.69
C ALA A 22 14.54 4.38 0.39
N ALA A 23 13.26 4.57 0.13
CA ALA A 23 12.65 5.89 -0.06
C ALA A 23 12.47 6.62 1.28
N THR A 24 11.95 5.93 2.29
CA THR A 24 11.82 6.45 3.66
C THR A 24 13.15 6.91 4.23
N ARG A 25 14.24 6.13 4.09
CA ARG A 25 15.59 6.53 4.53
C ARG A 25 16.11 7.80 3.84
N ARG A 26 15.57 8.16 2.68
CA ARG A 26 15.87 9.41 1.97
C ARG A 26 14.93 10.56 2.35
N GLY A 27 14.14 10.38 3.41
CA GLY A 27 13.21 11.38 3.94
C GLY A 27 11.89 11.47 3.16
N ARG A 28 11.54 10.46 2.35
CA ARG A 28 10.35 10.48 1.49
C ARG A 28 9.65 9.12 1.50
N ALA A 29 8.71 8.92 2.41
CA ALA A 29 7.87 7.72 2.40
C ALA A 29 6.94 7.73 1.16
N PRO A 30 6.95 6.69 0.32
CA PRO A 30 6.09 6.62 -0.87
C PRO A 30 4.60 6.60 -0.52
N LEU A 31 3.76 7.01 -1.47
CA LEU A 31 2.35 6.64 -1.48
C LEU A 31 2.22 5.25 -2.09
N CYS A 32 1.44 4.37 -1.47
CA CYS A 32 1.28 2.99 -1.89
C CYS A 32 -0.21 2.66 -2.05
N PHE A 33 -0.59 2.12 -3.20
CA PHE A 33 -1.93 1.60 -3.46
C PHE A 33 -1.87 0.08 -3.66
N LEU A 34 -2.63 -0.65 -2.85
CA LEU A 34 -2.73 -2.12 -2.94
C LEU A 34 -4.04 -2.50 -3.63
N THR A 35 -3.94 -3.32 -4.66
CA THR A 35 -5.07 -3.85 -5.42
C THR A 35 -4.82 -5.32 -5.75
N ASP A 36 -5.86 -6.02 -6.23
CA ASP A 36 -5.83 -7.45 -6.53
C ASP A 36 -5.27 -8.24 -5.35
N THR A 37 -4.35 -9.18 -5.58
CA THR A 37 -3.74 -9.96 -4.49
C THR A 37 -2.74 -9.15 -3.67
N GLY A 38 -2.30 -7.97 -4.14
CA GLY A 38 -1.42 -7.06 -3.41
C GLY A 38 -2.00 -6.60 -2.06
N VAL A 39 -3.32 -6.63 -1.87
CA VAL A 39 -3.94 -6.32 -0.55
C VAL A 39 -3.46 -7.27 0.56
N ARG A 40 -3.00 -8.47 0.21
CA ARG A 40 -2.48 -9.48 1.16
C ARG A 40 -1.11 -9.13 1.74
N LEU A 41 -0.45 -8.07 1.27
CA LEU A 41 0.75 -7.54 1.93
C LEU A 41 0.48 -7.18 3.39
N LEU A 42 -0.77 -6.85 3.76
CA LEU A 42 -1.18 -6.61 5.15
C LEU A 42 -1.17 -7.84 6.05
N ASN A 43 -0.96 -9.04 5.50
CA ASN A 43 -0.71 -10.25 6.30
C ASN A 43 0.72 -10.30 6.85
N ASP A 44 1.64 -9.54 6.25
CA ASP A 44 3.03 -9.49 6.70
C ASP A 44 3.18 -8.49 7.86
N PRO A 45 3.63 -8.93 9.05
CA PRO A 45 3.82 -8.04 10.19
C PRO A 45 4.84 -6.93 9.91
N GLY A 46 5.85 -7.19 9.07
CA GLY A 46 6.83 -6.19 8.68
C GLY A 46 6.24 -5.09 7.80
N PHE A 47 5.31 -5.43 6.91
CA PHE A 47 4.59 -4.48 6.08
C PHE A 47 3.58 -3.68 6.91
N VAL A 48 2.87 -4.32 7.85
CA VAL A 48 2.01 -3.63 8.83
C VAL A 48 2.81 -2.63 9.66
N ALA A 49 4.00 -3.00 10.13
CA ALA A 49 4.87 -2.09 10.88
C ALA A 49 5.27 -0.86 10.05
N ARG A 50 5.50 -1.02 8.73
CA ARG A 50 5.73 0.12 7.81
C ARG A 50 4.50 1.01 7.68
N ALA A 51 3.32 0.40 7.54
CA ALA A 51 2.06 1.14 7.49
C ALA A 51 1.87 1.99 8.77
N GLN A 52 2.08 1.38 9.94
CA GLN A 52 1.96 2.04 11.24
C GLN A 52 2.97 3.16 11.44
N ALA A 53 4.21 2.99 10.96
CA ALA A 53 5.24 4.03 10.99
C ALA A 53 4.91 5.21 10.05
N HIS A 54 4.03 5.00 9.07
CA HIS A 54 3.65 5.98 8.05
C HIS A 54 2.13 6.00 7.80
N PRO A 55 1.33 6.47 8.78
CA PRO A 55 -0.12 6.48 8.64
C PRO A 55 -0.59 7.23 7.39
N ASN A 56 -1.65 6.73 6.76
CA ASN A 56 -2.27 7.28 5.54
C ASN A 56 -1.40 7.22 4.28
N ARG A 57 -0.23 6.56 4.32
CA ARG A 57 0.61 6.34 3.12
C ARG A 57 0.24 5.09 2.34
N ILE A 58 -0.53 4.18 2.94
CA ILE A 58 -0.99 2.95 2.31
C ILE A 58 -2.50 3.02 2.13
N THR A 59 -2.93 2.84 0.89
CA THR A 59 -4.33 2.81 0.48
C THR A 59 -4.66 1.44 -0.14
N LEU A 60 -5.86 0.94 0.08
CA LEU A 60 -6.32 -0.35 -0.38
C LEU A 60 -7.52 -0.20 -1.32
N CYS A 61 -7.61 -1.03 -2.34
CA CYS A 61 -8.81 -1.18 -3.14
C CYS A 61 -9.87 -1.99 -2.37
N GLU A 62 -10.97 -1.34 -1.97
CA GLU A 62 -12.14 -1.91 -1.29
C GLU A 62 -12.61 -3.20 -1.97
N HIS A 63 -12.83 -3.16 -3.29
CA HIS A 63 -13.28 -4.33 -4.06
C HIS A 63 -12.30 -5.51 -3.98
N SER A 64 -10.99 -5.24 -3.94
CA SER A 64 -9.97 -6.29 -3.81
C SER A 64 -9.95 -6.87 -2.41
N VAL A 65 -10.09 -6.02 -1.38
CA VAL A 65 -10.15 -6.43 0.02
C VAL A 65 -11.38 -7.29 0.30
N GLU A 66 -12.56 -6.88 -0.18
CA GLU A 66 -13.81 -7.65 -0.05
C GLU A 66 -13.68 -9.05 -0.66
N ARG A 67 -12.97 -9.18 -1.79
CA ARG A 67 -12.85 -10.45 -2.52
C ARG A 67 -11.70 -11.34 -2.05
N LEU A 68 -10.60 -10.75 -1.58
CA LEU A 68 -9.32 -11.44 -1.42
C LEU A 68 -8.66 -11.26 -0.05
N GLY A 69 -9.16 -10.33 0.78
CA GLY A 69 -8.52 -9.90 2.02
C GLY A 69 -9.34 -10.09 3.30
N ALA A 70 -10.68 -10.19 3.21
CA ALA A 70 -11.59 -10.16 4.35
C ALA A 70 -11.37 -11.25 5.42
N GLU A 71 -10.74 -12.38 5.09
CA GLU A 71 -10.45 -13.48 6.03
C GLU A 71 -9.00 -13.47 6.55
N HIS A 72 -8.15 -12.54 6.12
CA HIS A 72 -6.71 -12.67 6.30
C HIS A 72 -6.06 -11.61 7.20
N PHE A 73 -6.62 -10.40 7.30
CA PHE A 73 -6.11 -9.33 8.17
C PHE A 73 -7.22 -8.47 8.77
N ASP A 74 -6.99 -7.96 9.99
CA ASP A 74 -7.96 -7.16 10.72
C ASP A 74 -7.91 -5.69 10.27
N LEU A 75 -8.81 -5.32 9.36
CA LEU A 75 -8.99 -3.94 8.90
C LEU A 75 -9.42 -2.99 10.01
N GLN A 76 -10.19 -3.46 11.00
CA GLN A 76 -10.63 -2.59 12.10
C GLN A 76 -9.44 -2.18 12.95
N ALA A 77 -8.50 -3.09 13.20
CA ALA A 77 -7.25 -2.78 13.87
C ALA A 77 -6.34 -1.81 13.08
N LEU A 78 -6.57 -1.64 11.77
CA LEU A 78 -5.78 -0.78 10.89
C LEU A 78 -6.52 0.49 10.43
N ALA A 79 -7.73 0.76 10.95
CA ALA A 79 -8.59 1.84 10.45
C ALA A 79 -7.95 3.24 10.52
N ASP A 80 -7.07 3.49 11.51
CA ASP A 80 -6.35 4.76 11.67
C ASP A 80 -4.99 4.79 10.92
N VAL A 81 -4.63 3.69 10.27
CA VAL A 81 -3.30 3.46 9.67
C VAL A 81 -3.37 3.44 8.15
N VAL A 82 -4.37 2.72 7.60
CA VAL A 82 -4.55 2.52 6.16
C VAL A 82 -5.83 3.18 5.68
N VAL A 83 -5.82 3.64 4.43
CA VAL A 83 -7.01 4.19 3.79
C VAL A 83 -7.67 3.09 2.96
N VAL A 84 -8.94 2.79 3.21
CA VAL A 84 -9.73 1.95 2.30
C VAL A 84 -10.39 2.85 1.27
N GLY A 85 -10.17 2.59 -0.01
CA GLY A 85 -10.67 3.40 -1.12
C GLY A 85 -10.91 2.58 -2.38
N GLY A 86 -11.29 3.23 -3.47
CA GLY A 86 -11.50 2.59 -4.76
C GLY A 86 -10.40 2.91 -5.77
N GLN A 87 -10.70 2.64 -7.04
CA GLN A 87 -9.85 2.99 -8.18
C GLN A 87 -9.66 4.50 -8.34
N TYR A 88 -10.52 5.31 -7.70
CA TYR A 88 -10.30 6.75 -7.59
C TYR A 88 -8.96 7.08 -6.92
N GLN A 89 -8.59 6.35 -5.86
CA GLN A 89 -7.33 6.58 -5.16
C GLN A 89 -6.11 6.16 -5.99
N ASP A 90 -6.24 5.15 -6.85
CA ASP A 90 -5.21 4.82 -7.83
C ASP A 90 -5.00 5.98 -8.82
N ALA A 91 -6.09 6.51 -9.37
CA ALA A 91 -6.04 7.67 -10.26
C ALA A 91 -5.46 8.92 -9.57
N GLU A 92 -5.81 9.17 -8.30
CA GLU A 92 -5.24 10.27 -7.51
C GLU A 92 -3.76 10.07 -7.24
N LEU A 93 -3.28 8.84 -7.05
CA LEU A 93 -1.87 8.52 -6.91
C LEU A 93 -1.11 8.88 -8.19
N VAL A 94 -1.64 8.51 -9.36
CA VAL A 94 -1.06 8.91 -10.66
C VAL A 94 -1.08 10.42 -10.87
N ARG A 95 -2.13 11.12 -10.39
CA ARG A 95 -2.23 12.58 -10.44
C ARG A 95 -1.23 13.28 -9.52
N THR A 96 -0.97 12.71 -8.34
CA THR A 96 -0.20 13.34 -7.26
C THR A 96 1.29 13.06 -7.36
N CYS A 97 1.66 11.85 -7.79
CA CYS A 97 3.04 11.42 -7.80
C CYS A 97 3.79 11.88 -9.06
N ASP A 98 5.05 12.24 -8.90
CA ASP A 98 5.93 12.56 -10.03
C ASP A 98 6.24 11.30 -10.86
N ARG A 99 6.29 10.13 -10.20
CA ARG A 99 6.53 8.83 -10.81
C ARG A 99 5.71 7.77 -10.09
N VAL A 100 5.23 6.79 -10.86
CA VAL A 100 4.53 5.62 -10.33
C VAL A 100 5.25 4.37 -10.81
N LEU A 101 5.54 3.46 -9.88
CA LEU A 101 6.04 2.12 -10.18
C LEU A 101 4.93 1.11 -9.90
N VAL A 102 4.69 0.22 -10.85
CA VAL A 102 3.69 -0.84 -10.74
C VAL A 102 4.42 -2.16 -10.55
N PHE A 103 4.01 -2.91 -9.54
CA PHE A 103 4.49 -4.24 -9.21
C PHE A 103 3.35 -5.25 -9.37
#